data_AF-A0A3C0X0Y8-F1
#
_entry.id   AF-A0A3C0X0Y8-F1
#
_cell.length_a   1.000
_cell.length_b   1.000
_cell.length_c   1.000
_cell.angle_alpha   90.00
_cell.angle_beta   90.00
_cell.angle_gamma   90.00
#
_symmetry.space_group_name_H-M   'P 1'
#
loop_
_entity.id
_entity.type
_entity.pdbx_description
1 polymer ?
#
loop_
_entity_poly.entity_id
_entity_poly.type
_entity_poly.pdbx_seq_one_letter_code
_entity_poly.pdbx_strand_id
1 'polypeptide(L)'
;WWYQGGGIYRDVHLTVTEPVAIDLWGVYAPYKKLDGNRWQINFETTVVNSDYEDKIVTLESSIIGADGFVLATAAGEGRLKLREKGVIKYSAEVCNPLLWD
;
A
#
# COMPACT_ATOMS: atom_id res chain seq x y z
N TRP A 1 -12.56 35.84 -9.66
CA TRP A 1 -13.43 35.16 -8.70
C TRP A 1 -14.14 34.04 -9.43
N TRP A 2 -14.10 32.80 -8.93
CA TRP A 2 -14.88 31.68 -9.48
C TRP A 2 -15.74 31.04 -8.40
N TYR A 3 -16.87 30.45 -8.80
CA TYR A 3 -17.80 29.76 -7.91
C TYR A 3 -17.23 28.41 -7.49
N GLN A 4 -17.28 28.10 -6.19
CA GLN A 4 -16.67 26.89 -5.62
C GLN A 4 -17.60 25.67 -5.56
N GLY A 5 -18.87 25.80 -5.98
CA GLY A 5 -19.88 24.76 -5.76
C GLY A 5 -20.53 24.83 -4.37
N GLY A 6 -21.51 23.96 -4.13
CA GLY A 6 -22.14 23.77 -2.82
C GLY A 6 -22.70 22.34 -2.67
N GLY A 7 -22.57 21.77 -1.47
CA GLY A 7 -23.05 20.42 -1.15
C GLY A 7 -21.96 19.34 -1.20
N ILE A 8 -22.39 18.07 -1.19
CA ILE A 8 -21.52 16.90 -1.36
C ILE A 8 -21.22 16.78 -2.86
N TYR A 9 -20.15 17.44 -3.30
CA TYR A 9 -19.78 17.58 -4.72
C TYR A 9 -18.75 16.55 -5.21
N ARG A 10 -18.38 15.60 -4.33
CA ARG A 10 -17.42 14.52 -4.58
C ARG A 10 -17.92 13.23 -3.95
N ASP A 11 -17.28 12.14 -4.36
CA ASP A 11 -17.63 10.80 -3.94
C ASP A 11 -17.51 10.62 -2.43
N VAL A 12 -18.41 9.79 -1.91
CA VAL A 12 -18.42 9.32 -0.52
C VAL A 12 -18.30 7.81 -0.57
N HIS A 13 -17.41 7.26 0.27
CA HIS A 13 -17.17 5.83 0.35
C HIS A 13 -17.48 5.33 1.76
N LEU A 14 -18.13 4.18 1.86
CA LEU A 14 -18.22 3.38 3.08
C LEU A 14 -17.23 2.23 2.97
N THR A 15 -16.29 2.15 3.91
CA THR A 15 -15.28 1.10 3.96
C THR A 15 -15.52 0.25 5.20
N VAL A 16 -15.71 -1.05 5.01
CA VAL A 16 -15.85 -2.04 6.08
C VAL A 16 -14.62 -2.95 6.05
N THR A 17 -13.97 -3.15 7.18
CA THR A 17 -12.76 -3.96 7.31
C THR A 17 -12.87 -4.91 8.49
N GLU A 18 -12.02 -5.93 8.51
CA GLU A 18 -11.72 -6.67 9.73
C GLU A 18 -11.01 -5.79 10.77
N PRO A 19 -10.96 -6.20 12.05
CA PRO A 19 -10.26 -5.45 13.11
C PRO A 19 -8.78 -5.22 12.86
N VAL A 20 -8.14 -6.10 12.07
CA VAL A 20 -6.77 -5.96 11.59
C VAL A 20 -6.81 -5.68 10.10
N ALA A 21 -6.39 -4.48 9.70
CA ALA A 21 -6.52 -4.03 8.30
C ALA A 21 -5.49 -2.96 7.95
N ILE A 22 -5.25 -2.77 6.66
CA ILE A 22 -4.47 -1.63 6.15
C ILE A 22 -5.22 -0.34 6.49
N ASP A 23 -4.50 0.67 6.98
CA ASP A 23 -5.07 1.95 7.37
C ASP A 23 -5.58 2.76 6.17
N LEU A 24 -6.42 3.76 6.42
CA LEU A 24 -6.81 4.71 5.38
C LEU A 24 -5.56 5.45 4.88
N TRP A 25 -5.34 5.40 3.56
CA TRP A 25 -4.10 5.90 2.92
C TRP A 25 -2.82 5.23 3.45
N GLY A 26 -2.95 4.02 3.99
CA GLY A 26 -1.87 3.30 4.66
C GLY A 26 -0.82 2.68 3.74
N VAL A 27 -0.86 2.89 2.42
CA VAL A 27 0.13 2.35 1.49
C VAL A 27 0.90 3.49 0.84
N TYR A 28 2.21 3.53 1.08
CA TYR A 28 3.16 4.37 0.37
C TYR A 28 4.14 3.48 -0.39
N ALA A 29 4.32 3.73 -1.69
CA ALA A 29 5.07 2.85 -2.59
C ALA A 29 6.08 3.61 -3.48
N PRO A 30 7.08 4.31 -2.91
CA PRO A 30 8.10 5.00 -3.70
C PRO A 30 8.96 4.04 -4.50
N TYR A 31 9.27 4.45 -5.73
CA TYR A 31 10.19 3.74 -6.62
C TYR A 31 11.62 4.24 -6.46
N LYS A 32 12.59 3.37 -6.77
CA LYS A 32 14.01 3.68 -6.85
C LYS A 32 14.61 2.98 -8.07
N LYS A 33 15.25 3.72 -8.97
CA LYS A 33 16.03 3.14 -10.06
C LYS A 33 17.26 2.45 -9.48
N LEU A 34 17.47 1.18 -9.78
CA LEU A 34 18.66 0.44 -9.36
C LEU A 34 19.75 0.52 -10.44
N ASP A 35 19.39 0.25 -11.70
CA ASP A 35 20.27 0.38 -12.86
C ASP A 35 19.46 0.67 -14.14
N GLY A 36 20.05 0.43 -15.32
CA GLY A 36 19.42 0.70 -16.62
C GLY A 36 18.06 0.03 -16.80
N ASN A 37 17.88 -1.16 -16.23
CA ASN A 37 16.72 -2.03 -16.50
C ASN A 37 15.98 -2.45 -15.24
N ARG A 38 16.49 -2.17 -14.04
CA ARG A 38 15.90 -2.65 -12.78
C ARG A 38 15.46 -1.51 -11.90
N TRP A 39 14.26 -1.66 -11.33
CA TRP A 39 13.63 -0.71 -10.43
C TRP A 39 13.17 -1.42 -9.18
N GLN A 40 13.29 -0.76 -8.04
CA GLN A 40 12.79 -1.25 -6.77
C GLN A 40 11.56 -0.42 -6.37
N ILE A 41 10.48 -1.09 -5.99
CA ILE A 41 9.35 -0.45 -5.30
C ILE A 41 9.51 -0.75 -3.82
N ASN A 42 9.68 0.28 -3.01
CA ASN A 42 9.71 0.17 -1.55
C ASN A 42 8.31 0.39 -1.03
N PHE A 43 7.71 -0.61 -0.40
CA PHE A 43 6.42 -0.51 0.24
C PHE A 43 6.61 -0.09 1.70
N GLU A 44 5.85 0.92 2.12
CA GLU A 44 5.57 1.21 3.51
C GLU A 44 4.07 1.03 3.71
N THR A 45 3.69 -0.03 4.43
CA THR A 45 2.29 -0.36 4.68
C THR A 45 1.97 -0.18 6.16
N THR A 46 1.10 0.77 6.45
CA THR A 46 0.52 1.01 7.77
C THR A 46 -0.66 0.07 7.97
N VAL A 47 -0.57 -0.76 9.00
CA VAL A 47 -1.62 -1.69 9.42
C VAL A 47 -2.12 -1.27 10.79
N VAL A 48 -3.44 -1.25 10.95
CA VAL A 48 -4.12 -1.01 12.22
C VAL A 48 -4.46 -2.36 12.83
N ASN A 49 -4.18 -2.51 14.13
CA ASN A 49 -4.72 -3.59 14.94
C ASN A 49 -5.71 -3.02 15.96
N SER A 50 -7.00 -3.11 15.64
CA SER A 50 -8.10 -2.71 16.52
C SER A 50 -8.58 -3.84 17.44
N ASP A 51 -7.88 -4.97 17.48
CA ASP A 51 -8.21 -6.09 18.35
C ASP A 51 -7.71 -5.85 19.79
N TYR A 52 -8.08 -6.75 20.72
CA TYR A 52 -7.64 -6.76 22.11
C TYR A 52 -6.40 -7.64 22.35
N GLU A 53 -5.79 -8.15 21.28
CA GLU A 53 -4.59 -9.00 21.32
C GLU A 53 -3.52 -8.48 20.37
N ASP A 54 -2.26 -8.73 20.70
CA ASP A 54 -1.15 -8.56 19.76
C ASP A 54 -1.31 -9.52 18.58
N LYS A 55 -0.97 -9.06 17.36
CA LYS A 55 -1.06 -9.87 16.14
C LYS A 55 0.25 -9.85 15.39
N ILE A 56 0.58 -11.00 14.79
CA ILE A 56 1.60 -11.10 13.75
C ILE A 56 0.87 -11.12 12.43
N VAL A 57 1.26 -10.25 11.51
CA VAL A 57 0.64 -10.11 10.19
C VAL A 57 1.67 -10.33 9.11
N THR A 58 1.25 -10.99 8.04
CA THR A 58 1.99 -11.08 6.78
C THR A 58 1.31 -10.17 5.78
N LEU A 59 2.10 -9.32 5.14
CA LEU A 59 1.68 -8.47 4.03
C LEU A 59 2.18 -9.07 2.74
N GLU A 60 1.32 -9.04 1.72
CA GLU A 60 1.64 -9.46 0.37
C GLU A 60 1.25 -8.34 -0.59
N SER A 61 2.20 -7.89 -1.42
CA SER A 61 1.96 -6.94 -2.48
C SER A 61 2.32 -7.55 -3.82
N SER A 62 1.49 -7.29 -4.83
CA SER A 62 1.74 -7.64 -6.22
C SER A 62 1.77 -6.39 -7.08
N ILE A 63 2.80 -6.24 -7.90
CA ILE A 63 2.92 -5.18 -8.90
C ILE A 63 2.34 -5.72 -10.19
N ILE A 64 1.26 -5.11 -10.67
CA ILE A 64 0.51 -5.57 -11.84
C ILE A 64 0.82 -4.62 -13.01
N GLY A 65 1.24 -5.20 -14.13
CA GLY A 65 1.50 -4.47 -15.37
C GLY A 65 0.20 -4.02 -16.07
N ALA A 66 0.34 -3.14 -17.07
CA ALA A 66 -0.79 -2.65 -17.86
C ALA A 66 -1.50 -3.77 -18.66
N ASP A 67 -0.82 -4.89 -18.88
CA ASP A 67 -1.31 -6.12 -19.50
C ASP A 67 -2.06 -7.04 -18.51
N GLY A 68 -2.11 -6.68 -17.22
CA GLY A 68 -2.73 -7.46 -16.17
C GLY A 68 -1.84 -8.56 -15.58
N PHE A 69 -0.60 -8.72 -16.06
CA PHE A 69 0.31 -9.72 -15.51
C PHE A 69 1.05 -9.20 -14.27
N VAL A 70 1.33 -10.10 -13.33
CA VAL A 70 2.14 -9.78 -12.14
C VAL A 70 3.60 -9.68 -12.56
N LEU A 71 4.18 -8.49 -12.43
CA LEU A 71 5.57 -8.20 -12.77
C LEU A 71 6.53 -8.54 -11.63
N ALA A 72 6.08 -8.37 -10.39
CA ALA A 72 6.83 -8.72 -9.19
C ALA A 72 5.90 -8.84 -7.98
N THR A 73 6.36 -9.57 -6.97
CA THR A 73 5.68 -9.72 -5.67
C THR A 73 6.64 -9.38 -4.54
N ALA A 74 6.12 -8.87 -3.44
CA ALA A 74 6.87 -8.67 -2.21
C ALA A 74 6.04 -9.13 -1.01
N ALA A 75 6.72 -9.67 -0.01
CA ALA A 75 6.12 -10.00 1.27
C ALA A 75 6.88 -9.33 2.41
N GLY A 76 6.15 -8.99 3.48
CA GLY A 76 6.72 -8.45 4.71
C GLY A 76 5.96 -9.01 5.91
N GLU A 77 6.66 -9.20 7.03
CA GLU A 77 6.04 -9.61 8.28
C GLU A 77 6.20 -8.49 9.31
N GLY A 78 5.18 -8.31 10.15
CA GLY A 78 5.24 -7.37 11.26
C GLY A 78 4.41 -7.82 12.44
N ARG A 79 4.84 -7.41 13.64
CA ARG A 79 4.08 -7.55 14.87
C ARG A 79 3.40 -6.23 15.21
N LEU A 80 2.10 -6.28 15.43
CA LEU A 80 1.28 -5.16 15.87
C LEU A 80 0.84 -5.41 17.30
N LYS A 81 1.05 -4.42 18.16
CA LYS A 81 0.45 -4.46 19.51
C LYS A 81 -1.06 -4.30 19.43
N LEU A 82 -1.78 -4.81 20.42
CA LEU A 82 -3.21 -4.53 20.56
C LEU A 82 -3.46 -3.02 20.56
N ARG A 83 -4.54 -2.59 19.91
CA ARG A 83 -4.98 -1.18 19.84
C ARG A 83 -3.95 -0.19 19.27
N GLU A 84 -2.99 -0.66 18.48
CA GLU A 84 -1.93 0.16 17.90
C GLU A 84 -1.91 0.07 16.38
N LYS A 85 -1.14 0.98 15.76
CA LYS A 85 -0.77 0.91 14.35
C LYS A 85 0.71 0.58 14.20
N GLY A 86 1.08 -0.05 13.10
CA GLY A 86 2.48 -0.32 12.76
C GLY A 86 2.74 -0.17 11.28
N VAL A 87 3.94 0.28 10.94
CA VAL A 87 4.41 0.40 9.56
C VAL A 87 5.36 -0.75 9.26
N ILE A 88 5.04 -1.53 8.24
CA ILE A 88 5.85 -2.66 7.77
C ILE A 88 6.49 -2.23 6.46
N LYS A 89 7.82 -2.37 6.38
CA LYS A 89 8.62 -1.97 5.23
C LYS A 89 9.18 -3.20 4.53
N TYR A 90 8.98 -3.28 3.22
CA TYR A 90 9.38 -4.39 2.36
C TYR A 90 9.48 -3.89 0.92
N SER A 91 10.03 -4.69 -0.01
CA SER A 91 10.24 -4.21 -1.38
C SER A 91 10.15 -5.31 -2.42
N ALA A 92 9.76 -4.93 -3.64
CA ALA A 92 9.88 -5.76 -4.84
C ALA A 92 10.86 -5.13 -5.83
N GLU A 93 11.59 -5.98 -6.55
CA GLU A 93 12.38 -5.59 -7.72
C GLU A 93 11.59 -5.92 -9.00
N VAL A 94 11.50 -4.95 -9.91
CA VAL A 94 10.85 -5.07 -11.21
C VAL A 94 11.91 -4.91 -12.29
N CYS A 95 11.98 -5.89 -13.19
CA CYS A 95 12.89 -5.90 -14.33
C CYS A 95 12.17 -5.42 -15.60
N ASN A 96 12.80 -4.52 -16.35
CA ASN A 96 12.32 -3.94 -17.60
C ASN A 96 10.87 -3.40 -17.52
N PRO A 97 10.50 -2.57 -16.51
CA PRO A 97 9.15 -2.04 -16.44
C PRO A 97 8.86 -1.05 -17.57
N LEU A 98 7.60 -0.97 -17.97
CA LEU A 98 7.09 0.17 -18.74
C LEU A 98 7.11 1.42 -17.85
N LEU A 99 7.88 2.43 -18.24
CA LEU A 99 8.01 3.67 -17.46
C LEU A 99 6.83 4.62 -17.72
N TRP A 100 6.45 5.37 -16.69
CA TRP A 100 5.55 6.51 -16.82
C TRP A 100 6.25 7.67 -17.53
N ASP A 101 5.54 8.34 -18.44
CA ASP A 101 5.89 9.59 -19.13
C ASP A 101 4.68 10.55 -19.06
#